data_AF-A0A7S4MS48-F1
#
_entry.id   AF-A0A7S4MS48-F1
#
_cell.length_a   1.000
_cell.length_b   1.000
_cell.length_c   1.000
_cell.angle_alpha   90.00
_cell.angle_beta   90.00
_cell.angle_gamma   90.00
#
_symmetry.space_group_name_H-M   'P 1'
#
loop_
_entity.id
_entity.type
_entity.pdbx_description
1 polymer ?
#
loop_
_entity_poly.entity_id
_entity_poly.type
_entity_poly.pdbx_seq_one_letter_code
_entity_poly.pdbx_strand_id
1 'polypeptide(L)'
;EPRLLSFKLPLSPYDLMRPHVITTPQFGQMWPVHGAEWKGQAYSAISDKPPVFMQLMASRFQLHPVEVIGMECIACGKLVGSDITVLVHGKLGLMAGGGPQP
;
A
#
# COMPACT_ATOMS: atom_id res chain seq x y z
N GLU A 1 24.51 -25.47 32.29
CA GLU A 1 24.49 -24.01 32.07
C GLU A 1 23.46 -23.67 31.00
N PRO A 2 22.61 -22.64 31.16
CA PRO A 2 21.72 -22.20 30.11
C PRO A 2 22.53 -21.52 28.99
N ARG A 3 22.31 -21.93 27.74
CA ARG A 3 22.93 -21.31 26.56
C ARG A 3 21.95 -20.30 25.96
N LEU A 4 22.39 -19.05 25.81
CA LEU A 4 21.61 -18.00 25.16
C LEU A 4 21.88 -18.00 23.65
N LEU A 5 20.83 -18.01 22.85
CA LEU A 5 20.91 -17.83 21.39
C LEU A 5 20.41 -16.43 21.04
N SER A 6 21.20 -15.70 20.24
CA SER A 6 20.83 -14.39 19.69
C SER A 6 20.99 -14.44 18.17
N PHE A 7 19.97 -13.96 17.46
CA PHE A 7 19.95 -13.87 16.00
C PHE A 7 19.13 -12.67 15.56
N LYS A 8 19.30 -12.26 14.30
CA LYS A 8 18.53 -11.19 13.66
C LYS A 8 17.56 -11.81 12.67
N LEU A 9 16.33 -11.31 12.65
CA LEU A 9 15.35 -11.63 11.62
C LEU A 9 15.17 -10.41 10.72
N PRO A 10 15.23 -10.56 9.39
CA PRO A 10 14.88 -9.48 8.49
C PRO A 10 13.37 -9.25 8.61
N LEU A 11 12.99 -8.07 9.09
CA LEU A 11 11.62 -7.59 9.08
C LEU A 11 11.53 -6.41 8.14
N SER A 12 10.49 -6.42 7.33
CA SER A 12 10.10 -5.31 6.48
C SER A 12 8.79 -4.69 6.99
N PRO A 13 8.45 -3.46 6.59
CA PRO A 13 7.20 -2.84 7.01
C PRO A 13 5.96 -3.66 6.70
N TYR A 14 5.92 -4.35 5.55
CA TYR A 14 4.76 -5.15 5.15
C TYR A 14 4.56 -6.40 6.01
N ASP A 15 5.60 -6.91 6.69
CA ASP A 15 5.44 -8.04 7.64
C ASP A 15 4.61 -7.63 8.87
N LEU A 16 4.62 -6.33 9.18
CA LEU A 16 3.90 -5.73 10.30
C LEU A 16 2.54 -5.16 9.90
N MET A 17 2.17 -5.22 8.61
CA MET A 17 0.88 -4.73 8.14
C MET A 17 -0.21 -5.79 8.28
N ARG A 18 -1.43 -5.35 8.54
CA ARG A 18 -2.64 -6.18 8.51
C ARG A 18 -3.74 -5.49 7.70
N PRO A 19 -4.60 -6.26 6.98
CA PRO A 19 -5.71 -5.69 6.25
C PRO A 19 -6.67 -4.98 7.20
N HIS A 20 -7.15 -3.79 6.82
CA HIS A 20 -8.15 -3.05 7.58
C HIS A 20 -9.34 -2.72 6.68
N VAL A 21 -10.49 -3.32 6.99
CA VAL A 21 -11.70 -3.21 6.18
C VAL A 21 -12.39 -1.90 6.50
N ILE A 22 -12.47 -1.03 5.49
CA ILE A 22 -13.17 0.25 5.53
C ILE A 22 -13.92 0.46 4.22
N THR A 23 -14.90 1.35 4.25
CA THR A 23 -15.64 1.80 3.08
C THR A 23 -14.96 3.02 2.42
N THR A 24 -15.27 3.28 1.15
CA THR A 24 -14.77 4.46 0.43
C THR A 24 -15.10 5.79 1.11
N PRO A 25 -16.32 6.01 1.65
CA PRO A 25 -16.60 7.22 2.43
C PRO A 25 -15.70 7.37 3.67
N GLN A 26 -15.44 6.27 4.39
CA GLN A 26 -14.52 6.27 5.54
C GLN A 26 -13.09 6.57 5.11
N PHE A 27 -12.63 6.00 3.98
CA PHE A 27 -11.32 6.32 3.39
C PHE A 27 -11.20 7.82 3.12
N GLY A 28 -12.20 8.42 2.45
CA GLY A 28 -12.23 9.84 2.14
C GLY A 28 -12.24 10.75 3.37
N GLN A 29 -12.86 10.32 4.46
CA GLN A 29 -12.84 11.03 5.74
C GLN A 29 -11.47 10.95 6.44
N MET A 30 -10.79 9.80 6.37
CA MET A 30 -9.49 9.60 7.00
C MET A 30 -8.33 10.24 6.23
N TRP A 31 -8.41 10.27 4.89
CA TRP A 31 -7.36 10.77 4.01
C TRP A 31 -6.83 12.17 4.36
N PRO A 32 -7.67 13.21 4.54
CA PRO A 32 -7.18 14.57 4.83
C PRO A 32 -6.58 14.73 6.24
N VAL A 33 -6.84 13.80 7.16
CA VAL A 33 -6.41 13.89 8.56
C VAL A 33 -5.00 13.32 8.76
N HIS A 34 -4.50 12.52 7.81
CA HIS A 34 -3.17 11.93 7.90
C HIS A 34 -2.07 12.96 7.65
N GLY A 35 -1.36 13.35 8.71
CA GLY A 35 -0.32 14.38 8.67
C GLY A 35 0.99 13.96 8.00
N ALA A 36 1.17 12.68 7.68
CA ALA A 36 2.34 12.14 7.01
C ALA A 36 1.95 11.56 5.63
N GLU A 37 1.87 12.43 4.63
CA GLU A 37 1.67 12.03 3.24
C GLU A 37 3.02 11.83 2.54
N TRP A 38 3.17 10.73 1.82
CA TRP A 38 4.23 10.55 0.84
C TRP A 38 3.61 10.30 -0.54
N LYS A 39 4.07 11.06 -1.53
CA LYS A 39 3.70 10.89 -2.94
C LYS A 39 4.92 10.49 -3.73
N GLY A 40 4.79 9.49 -4.58
CA GLY A 40 5.84 9.06 -5.47
C GLY A 40 5.28 8.41 -6.72
N GLN A 41 6.14 8.27 -7.72
CA GLN A 41 5.83 7.60 -8.98
C GLN A 41 6.75 6.40 -9.12
N ALA A 42 6.19 5.26 -9.49
CA ALA A 42 6.92 4.03 -9.72
C ALA A 42 6.57 3.46 -11.09
N TYR A 43 7.58 2.92 -11.77
CA TYR A 43 7.41 2.21 -13.03
C TYR A 43 7.28 0.72 -12.72
N SER A 44 6.20 0.10 -13.20
CA SER A 44 5.96 -1.33 -13.03
C SER A 44 5.49 -1.93 -14.34
N ALA A 45 6.17 -2.98 -14.80
CA ALA A 45 5.75 -3.77 -15.96
C ALA A 45 4.59 -4.73 -15.63
N ILE A 46 4.24 -4.88 -14.36
CA ILE A 46 3.39 -5.99 -13.86
C ILE A 46 1.96 -5.50 -13.57
N SER A 47 1.76 -4.19 -13.38
CA SER A 47 0.57 -3.66 -12.72
C SER A 47 -0.07 -2.49 -13.48
N ASP A 48 -0.24 -2.63 -14.79
CA ASP A 48 -0.96 -1.66 -15.62
C ASP A 48 -2.50 -1.76 -15.45
N LYS A 49 -2.99 -2.87 -14.89
CA LYS A 49 -4.41 -3.17 -14.67
C LYS A 49 -4.81 -3.01 -13.20
N PRO A 50 -5.86 -2.21 -12.89
CA PRO A 50 -6.36 -2.04 -11.52
C PRO A 50 -6.58 -3.33 -10.72
N PRO A 51 -7.22 -4.39 -11.27
CA PRO A 51 -7.41 -5.62 -10.51
C PRO A 51 -6.10 -6.30 -10.09
N VAL A 52 -5.07 -6.24 -10.93
CA VAL A 52 -3.75 -6.82 -10.66
C VAL A 52 -3.02 -6.02 -9.59
N PHE A 53 -3.09 -4.68 -9.67
CA PHE A 53 -2.56 -3.80 -8.62
C PHE A 53 -3.20 -4.11 -7.26
N MET A 54 -4.53 -4.20 -7.21
CA MET A 54 -5.26 -4.49 -5.98
C MET A 54 -4.94 -5.88 -5.42
N GLN A 55 -4.76 -6.88 -6.29
CA GLN A 55 -4.30 -8.21 -5.87
C GLN A 55 -2.90 -8.17 -5.26
N LEU A 56 -2.01 -7.31 -5.76
CA LEU A 56 -0.67 -7.12 -5.21
C LEU A 56 -0.72 -6.39 -3.87
N MET A 57 -1.56 -5.36 -3.72
CA MET A 57 -1.82 -4.71 -2.43
C MET A 57 -2.29 -5.72 -1.37
N ALA A 58 -3.19 -6.64 -1.75
CA ALA A 58 -3.70 -7.67 -0.85
C ALA A 58 -2.67 -8.74 -0.51
N SER A 59 -2.09 -9.37 -1.53
CA SER A 59 -1.27 -10.57 -1.34
C SER A 59 0.15 -10.26 -0.86
N ARG A 60 0.75 -9.14 -1.30
CA ARG A 60 2.14 -8.80 -1.01
C ARG A 60 2.30 -7.84 0.16
N PHE A 61 1.40 -6.87 0.27
CA PHE A 61 1.47 -5.80 1.27
C PHE A 61 0.49 -5.97 2.43
N GLN A 62 -0.34 -7.01 2.41
CA GLN A 62 -1.33 -7.31 3.45
C GLN A 62 -2.28 -6.11 3.70
N LEU A 63 -2.66 -5.42 2.63
CA LEU A 63 -3.64 -4.35 2.66
C LEU A 63 -5.00 -4.86 2.21
N HIS A 64 -6.07 -4.25 2.68
CA HIS A 64 -7.42 -4.47 2.20
C HIS A 64 -7.69 -3.63 0.94
N PRO A 65 -8.05 -4.25 -0.19
CA PRO A 65 -8.62 -3.55 -1.33
C PRO A 65 -9.93 -2.87 -0.97
N VAL A 66 -9.99 -1.54 -1.00
CA VAL A 66 -11.23 -0.81 -0.67
C VAL A 66 -12.10 -0.67 -1.92
N GLU A 67 -11.57 -0.03 -2.97
CA GLU A 67 -12.32 0.20 -4.21
C GLU A 67 -11.39 0.49 -5.40
N VAL A 68 -11.88 0.21 -6.61
CA VAL A 68 -11.32 0.66 -7.88
C VAL A 68 -12.29 1.64 -8.52
N ILE A 69 -11.84 2.85 -8.81
CA ILE A 69 -12.63 3.93 -9.43
C ILE A 69 -11.96 4.30 -10.76
N GLY A 70 -12.39 3.65 -11.84
CA GLY A 70 -11.71 3.76 -13.14
C GLY A 70 -10.29 3.21 -13.08
N MET A 71 -9.28 4.10 -13.17
CA MET A 71 -7.86 3.74 -13.03
C MET A 71 -7.27 4.11 -11.67
N GLU A 72 -8.07 4.70 -10.78
CA GLU A 72 -7.69 5.00 -9.41
C GLU A 72 -7.98 3.76 -8.53
N CYS A 73 -7.03 3.44 -7.67
CA CYS A 73 -7.06 2.28 -6.78
C CYS A 73 -6.85 2.75 -5.34
N ILE A 74 -7.77 2.40 -4.43
CA ILE A 74 -7.60 2.70 -3.00
C ILE A 74 -7.55 1.44 -2.15
N ALA A 75 -6.58 1.38 -1.25
CA ALA A 75 -6.38 0.27 -0.31
C ALA A 75 -6.09 0.79 1.10
N CYS A 76 -6.40 -0.02 2.11
CA CYS A 76 -6.21 0.35 3.51
C CYS A 76 -5.60 -0.79 4.32
N GLY A 77 -4.68 -0.47 5.21
CA GLY A 77 -4.17 -1.41 6.20
C GLY A 77 -4.00 -0.75 7.56
N LYS A 78 -3.49 -1.54 8.50
CA LYS A 78 -3.17 -1.12 9.86
C LYS A 78 -1.86 -1.74 10.29
N LEU A 79 -1.06 -1.01 11.05
CA LEU A 79 0.13 -1.56 11.67
C LEU A 79 -0.26 -2.46 12.87
N VAL A 80 0.26 -3.67 12.91
CA VAL A 80 -0.03 -4.67 13.95
C VAL A 80 0.27 -4.11 15.35
N GLY A 81 -0.65 -4.32 16.28
CA GLY A 81 -0.51 -3.84 17.66
C GLY A 81 -0.67 -2.33 17.85
N SER A 82 -1.11 -1.58 16.83
CA SER A 82 -1.36 -0.13 16.93
C SER A 82 -2.73 0.25 16.36
N ASP A 83 -3.15 1.50 16.58
CA ASP A 83 -4.30 2.13 15.91
C ASP A 83 -3.94 2.91 14.64
N ILE A 84 -2.69 2.82 14.19
CA ILE A 84 -2.19 3.54 13.03
C ILE A 84 -2.71 2.87 11.76
N THR A 85 -3.52 3.61 11.01
CA THR A 85 -3.98 3.21 9.68
C THR A 85 -2.98 3.68 8.61
N VAL A 86 -2.86 2.87 7.56
CA VAL A 86 -2.11 3.20 6.34
C VAL A 86 -3.10 3.23 5.21
N LEU A 87 -3.15 4.36 4.52
CA LEU A 87 -4.00 4.56 3.35
C LEU A 87 -3.11 4.61 2.11
N VAL A 88 -3.51 3.90 1.06
CA VAL A 88 -2.80 3.89 -0.21
C VAL A 88 -3.77 4.32 -1.30
N HIS A 89 -3.32 5.28 -2.11
CA HIS A 89 -3.99 5.69 -3.33
C HIS A 89 -3.02 5.55 -4.50
N GLY A 90 -3.42 4.78 -5.52
CA GLY A 90 -2.62 4.54 -6.70
C GLY A 90 -3.40 4.89 -7.97
N LYS A 91 -2.90 5.87 -8.73
CA LYS A 91 -3.36 6.15 -10.08
C LYS A 91 -2.59 5.31 -11.07
N LEU A 92 -3.26 4.42 -11.78
CA LEU A 92 -2.64 3.64 -12.84
C LEU A 92 -2.81 4.35 -14.19
N GLY A 93 -1.79 4.29 -15.02
CA GLY A 93 -1.85 4.90 -16.35
C GLY A 93 -0.67 4.47 -17.20
N LEU A 94 -0.90 4.38 -18.51
CA LEU A 94 0.17 4.34 -19.47
C LEU A 94 0.80 5.74 -19.50
N MET A 95 2.09 5.83 -19.17
CA MET A 95 2.83 7.03 -19.52
C MET A 95 2.84 7.09 -21.06
N ALA A 96 2.20 8.12 -21.64
CA ALA A 96 2.56 8.53 -22.99
C ALA A 96 4.06 8.83 -22.93
N GLY A 97 4.88 8.13 -23.72
CA GLY A 97 6.33 8.08 -23.59
C GLY A 97 6.95 9.46 -23.36
N GLY A 98 7.30 9.75 -22.11
CA GLY A 98 8.32 10.73 -21.78
C GLY A 98 9.65 10.06 -22.02
N GLY A 99 10.20 10.20 -23.22
CA GLY A 99 11.61 9.92 -23.46
C GLY A 99 12.48 10.71 -22.47
N PRO A 100 13.74 10.29 -22.25
CA PRO A 100 14.65 11.05 -21.40
C PRO A 100 14.72 12.50 -21.92
N GLN A 101 14.46 13.47 -21.05
CA GLN A 101 14.74 14.87 -21.38
C GLN A 101 16.26 15.04 -21.56
N PRO A 102 16.71 15.81 -22.57
CA PRO A 102 18.12 16.11 -22.80
C PRO A 102 18.74 16.91 -21.66
#